data_AF-A0A7Y5LPJ7-F1
#
_entry.id   AF-A0A7Y5LPJ7-F1
#
_cell.length_a   1.000
_cell.length_b   1.000
_cell.length_c   1.000
_cell.angle_alpha   90.00
_cell.angle_beta   90.00
_cell.angle_gamma   90.00
#
_symmetry.space_group_name_H-M   'P 1'
#
loop_
_entity.id
_entity.type
_entity.pdbx_description
1 polymer ?
#
loop_
_entity_poly.entity_id
_entity_poly.type
_entity_poly.pdbx_seq_one_letter_code
_entity_poly.pdbx_strand_id
1 'polypeptide(L)'
;MRPCSLHSVDWPAARLLCVPDPIATRLFDKGSMSHPDDLPIDSQLLRYSIDLVWAIDPDFDDGTDVDLVNEPDYDIGFDFSYSLGKVKLADTSTFERWLQSALRALVAPKLTVDGVLGTQSRLALQKFQLHVKKWLPKHAALDPDGIPGSKTIVALELATGTEAPKVSQPVVVFHPPTSERIVLTTFQDKNETRYVARLDDNEIRFSMWSKTRKTANGTEFDDPYNVSKYEGAKVDLLNDNDLLSLGFSQSGARIFRANALKESAGRFGALNTYDNQIVSWGVAQFAGHAGTLARLLAELKEHPDTAPIFARIFVQHGLDVDFGPYPYDDLAKGIETQRSSGWHIVVNDGKISHRGDRGWKFLRTQPEQLAAFFLAGNYPEIQRGQAKFWRETFLDKALRTKITEAGHRFSDYITSEYGIGLGARLFNWMPAWLPIWFRDFAKELSTRHGGRDFLNPDTWNDNPAYEEEFFTLMKDRRRKEKAGGWDTYGEDLLRYRGSYIALSS
;
A
#
# COMPACT_ATOMS: atom_id res chain seq x y z
N MET A 1 19.70 49.95 55.98
CA MET A 1 20.75 48.95 56.28
C MET A 1 20.04 47.67 56.70
N ARG A 2 20.40 46.49 56.17
CA ARG A 2 19.70 45.20 56.50
C ARG A 2 19.60 45.01 58.03
N PRO A 3 18.67 44.23 58.62
CA PRO A 3 17.71 43.25 58.05
C PRO A 3 16.29 43.34 58.68
N CYS A 4 15.34 42.49 58.25
CA CYS A 4 14.50 41.64 59.13
C CYS A 4 13.32 41.00 58.38
N SER A 5 13.11 39.73 58.71
CA SER A 5 12.11 38.78 58.27
C SER A 5 10.66 39.17 58.57
N LEU A 6 9.71 38.69 57.76
CA LEU A 6 8.39 38.30 58.24
C LEU A 6 7.72 37.23 57.35
N HIS A 7 6.89 36.46 58.04
CA HIS A 7 6.34 35.14 57.80
C HIS A 7 5.46 34.89 56.57
N SER A 8 5.51 33.61 56.18
CA SER A 8 4.56 32.74 55.44
C SER A 8 3.06 33.07 55.47
N VAL A 9 2.39 32.85 54.32
CA VAL A 9 1.15 32.05 54.21
C VAL A 9 1.12 31.34 52.84
N ASP A 10 0.90 30.02 52.86
CA ASP A 10 0.83 29.07 51.73
C ASP A 10 -0.41 29.23 50.84
N TRP A 11 -0.31 28.86 49.54
CA TRP A 11 -1.19 27.93 48.79
C TRP A 11 -0.44 27.39 47.54
N PRO A 12 -0.72 26.17 47.05
CA PRO A 12 0.24 25.31 46.37
C PRO A 12 0.24 25.45 44.84
N ALA A 13 1.43 25.65 44.25
CA ALA A 13 1.66 25.54 42.82
C ALA A 13 2.69 24.43 42.53
N ALA A 14 2.39 23.66 41.48
CA ALA A 14 3.12 22.53 40.97
C ALA A 14 4.65 22.71 40.97
N ARG A 15 5.37 21.78 41.61
CA ARG A 15 6.81 21.62 41.42
C ARG A 15 7.06 20.88 40.11
N LEU A 16 7.42 21.63 39.07
CA LEU A 16 8.42 21.16 38.10
C LEU A 16 9.73 20.97 38.86
N LEU A 17 10.16 19.72 39.05
CA LEU A 17 11.54 19.40 39.38
C LEU A 17 12.34 19.43 38.08
N CYS A 18 13.04 20.53 37.86
CA CYS A 18 14.18 20.60 36.96
C CYS A 18 15.26 19.65 37.48
N VAL A 19 15.56 18.60 36.73
CA VAL A 19 16.83 17.88 36.82
C VAL A 19 17.70 18.38 35.66
N PRO A 20 18.94 18.83 35.91
CA PRO A 20 19.80 19.39 34.87
C PRO A 20 20.36 18.28 33.97
N ASP A 21 20.09 18.41 32.67
CA ASP A 21 20.64 17.57 31.61
C ASP A 21 22.08 18.02 31.25
N PRO A 22 23.10 17.16 31.34
CA PRO A 22 24.48 17.52 31.05
C PRO A 22 24.79 17.42 29.55
N ILE A 23 24.08 18.18 28.71
CA ILE A 23 24.41 18.33 27.27
C ILE A 23 24.49 19.82 26.85
N ALA A 24 24.27 20.77 27.77
CA ALA A 24 24.28 22.20 27.44
C ALA A 24 25.60 22.96 27.72
N THR A 25 26.72 22.27 28.01
CA THR A 25 27.99 22.96 28.36
C THR A 25 29.21 22.53 27.55
N ARG A 26 29.04 22.26 26.24
CA ARG A 26 30.16 22.13 25.30
C ARG A 26 29.86 22.67 23.89
N LEU A 27 29.25 23.85 23.79
CA LEU A 27 29.22 24.60 22.52
C LEU A 27 29.28 26.11 22.78
N PHE A 28 30.33 26.55 23.47
CA PHE A 28 30.78 27.94 23.40
C PHE A 28 32.31 27.94 23.42
N ASP A 29 32.91 27.60 22.28
CA ASP A 29 34.11 28.31 21.87
C ASP A 29 34.36 28.16 20.36
N LYS A 30 34.43 29.33 19.71
CA LYS A 30 35.00 29.64 18.38
C LYS A 30 34.27 29.14 17.12
N GLY A 31 33.51 30.08 16.54
CA GLY A 31 33.73 30.52 15.16
C GLY A 31 32.86 29.88 14.07
N SER A 32 31.88 30.65 13.60
CA SER A 32 31.13 30.52 12.34
C SER A 32 30.34 29.23 12.08
N MET A 33 29.01 29.32 12.18
CA MET A 33 28.10 28.51 11.36
C MET A 33 27.05 29.41 10.71
N SER A 34 26.98 29.28 9.39
CA SER A 34 25.94 29.77 8.49
C SER A 34 25.32 28.54 7.82
N HIS A 35 23.99 28.56 7.66
CA HIS A 35 23.12 27.65 6.91
C HIS A 35 22.48 26.44 7.64
N PRO A 36 21.19 26.10 7.35
CA PRO A 36 20.42 25.06 8.06
C PRO A 36 20.68 23.61 7.62
N ASP A 37 21.76 23.35 6.88
CA ASP A 37 21.97 22.07 6.17
C ASP A 37 22.80 21.02 6.94
N ASP A 38 23.12 21.25 8.22
CA ASP A 38 24.00 20.38 9.03
C ASP A 38 23.26 19.45 10.01
N LEU A 39 22.06 18.95 9.66
CA LEU A 39 21.40 17.90 10.44
C LEU A 39 21.74 16.49 9.91
N PRO A 40 21.98 15.50 10.80
CA PRO A 40 22.34 14.14 10.39
C PRO A 40 21.20 13.44 9.63
N ILE A 41 21.61 12.64 8.63
CA ILE A 41 20.79 11.94 7.61
C ILE A 41 19.60 11.14 8.19
N ASP A 42 19.68 10.64 9.42
CA ASP A 42 18.58 9.90 10.08
C ASP A 42 17.37 10.79 10.41
N SER A 43 17.54 12.10 10.57
CA SER A 43 16.44 13.02 10.89
C SER A 43 15.61 13.43 9.67
N GLN A 44 16.17 13.35 8.46
CA GLN A 44 15.43 13.61 7.23
C GLN A 44 14.52 12.43 6.86
N LEU A 45 14.97 11.19 7.09
CA LEU A 45 14.18 9.97 6.88
C LEU A 45 12.90 9.90 7.73
N LEU A 46 12.88 10.56 8.89
CA LEU A 46 11.74 10.59 9.81
C LEU A 46 10.57 11.48 9.35
N ARG A 47 10.80 12.51 8.52
CA ARG A 47 9.72 13.34 7.98
C ARG A 47 8.95 12.65 6.85
N TYR A 48 9.59 11.70 6.15
CA TYR A 48 9.05 11.11 4.92
C TYR A 48 8.05 9.95 5.12
N SER A 49 7.94 9.40 6.33
CA SER A 49 6.93 8.37 6.66
C SER A 49 5.52 8.95 6.81
N ILE A 50 5.39 10.25 7.07
CA ILE A 50 4.10 10.94 7.24
C ILE A 50 3.37 11.09 5.90
N ASP A 51 4.10 11.35 4.80
CA ASP A 51 3.51 11.64 3.49
C ASP A 51 3.09 10.39 2.69
N LEU A 52 3.52 9.19 3.10
CA LEU A 52 3.11 7.94 2.44
C LEU A 52 1.63 7.59 2.68
N VAL A 53 1.06 8.12 3.76
CA VAL A 53 -0.33 7.90 4.20
C VAL A 53 -1.32 8.64 3.30
N TRP A 54 -0.95 9.83 2.82
CA TRP A 54 -1.81 10.74 2.06
C TRP A 54 -2.08 10.29 0.63
N ALA A 55 -1.34 9.30 0.12
CA ALA A 55 -1.43 8.89 -1.28
C ALA A 55 -2.35 7.69 -1.55
N ILE A 56 -2.86 7.02 -0.51
CA ILE A 56 -3.78 5.88 -0.66
C ILE A 56 -5.24 6.32 -0.54
N ASP A 57 -5.51 7.47 0.09
CA ASP A 57 -6.83 8.12 0.15
C ASP A 57 -6.66 9.66 0.23
N PRO A 58 -6.96 10.42 -0.83
CA PRO A 58 -6.80 11.88 -0.83
C PRO A 58 -7.86 12.64 -0.01
N ASP A 59 -8.82 11.97 0.62
CA ASP A 59 -9.93 12.60 1.38
C ASP A 59 -9.78 12.49 2.92
N PHE A 60 -8.56 12.36 3.44
CA PHE A 60 -8.32 12.22 4.88
C PHE A 60 -8.20 13.59 5.59
N ASP A 61 -9.29 13.99 6.27
CA ASP A 61 -9.38 15.13 7.19
C ASP A 61 -8.85 14.76 8.59
N ASP A 62 -7.96 15.59 9.15
CA ASP A 62 -7.24 15.38 10.40
C ASP A 62 -7.83 16.14 11.59
N GLY A 63 -9.15 16.27 11.68
CA GLY A 63 -9.86 16.43 12.95
C GLY A 63 -9.33 17.52 13.90
N THR A 64 -9.03 18.70 13.35
CA THR A 64 -8.82 19.90 14.17
C THR A 64 -10.05 20.81 14.09
N ASP A 65 -10.68 21.03 15.24
CA ASP A 65 -11.81 21.93 15.44
C ASP A 65 -11.56 23.32 14.83
N VAL A 66 -12.23 23.62 13.72
CA VAL A 66 -12.56 24.99 13.31
C VAL A 66 -14.00 25.00 12.78
N ASP A 67 -14.89 25.68 13.51
CA ASP A 67 -16.27 25.90 13.12
C ASP A 67 -16.38 26.63 11.75
N LEU A 68 -16.93 25.89 10.78
CA LEU A 68 -17.92 26.25 9.76
C LEU A 68 -17.91 27.68 9.18
N VAL A 69 -17.78 27.78 7.85
CA VAL A 69 -18.89 28.15 6.92
C VAL A 69 -18.34 28.15 5.47
N ASN A 70 -19.02 27.40 4.59
CA ASN A 70 -18.90 27.30 3.13
C ASN A 70 -17.80 26.37 2.56
N GLU A 71 -18.09 25.07 2.58
CA GLU A 71 -17.62 24.20 1.49
C GLU A 71 -18.41 24.52 0.20
N PRO A 72 -17.75 24.60 -0.97
CA PRO A 72 -18.45 24.66 -2.24
C PRO A 72 -19.06 23.29 -2.55
N ASP A 73 -20.38 23.26 -2.80
CA ASP A 73 -21.10 22.12 -3.37
C ASP A 73 -20.33 21.55 -4.56
N TYR A 74 -19.63 20.43 -4.36
CA TYR A 74 -19.21 19.56 -5.46
C TYR A 74 -20.45 18.77 -5.91
N ASP A 75 -21.31 19.45 -6.66
CA ASP A 75 -22.35 18.83 -7.48
C ASP A 75 -21.67 18.08 -8.64
N ILE A 76 -21.15 16.89 -8.35
CA ILE A 76 -20.92 15.86 -9.36
C ILE A 76 -22.30 15.44 -9.86
N GLY A 77 -22.79 16.17 -10.87
CA GLY A 77 -24.09 15.97 -11.50
C GLY A 77 -24.36 14.49 -11.81
N PHE A 78 -25.13 13.87 -10.93
CA PHE A 78 -25.77 12.58 -11.13
C PHE A 78 -27.26 12.83 -10.93
N ASP A 79 -28.02 12.65 -12.02
CA ASP A 79 -29.46 12.80 -12.04
C ASP A 79 -30.10 11.75 -11.10
N PHE A 80 -30.64 12.21 -9.97
CA PHE A 80 -31.26 11.36 -8.96
C PHE A 80 -32.76 11.22 -9.23
N SER A 81 -33.19 10.13 -9.87
CA SER A 81 -34.61 9.79 -9.93
C SER A 81 -35.02 9.07 -8.64
N TYR A 82 -35.77 9.76 -7.77
CA TYR A 82 -36.27 9.21 -6.52
C TYR A 82 -37.56 8.41 -6.75
N SER A 83 -37.59 7.15 -6.32
CA SER A 83 -38.84 6.48 -5.96
C SER A 83 -38.68 5.78 -4.61
N LEU A 84 -39.32 6.35 -3.58
CA LEU A 84 -39.58 5.65 -2.32
C LEU A 84 -40.80 4.75 -2.56
N GLY A 85 -40.56 3.44 -2.64
CA GLY A 85 -41.55 2.42 -2.99
C GLY A 85 -40.87 1.24 -3.68
N LYS A 86 -41.56 0.08 -3.79
CA LYS A 86 -41.02 -1.17 -4.36
C LYS A 86 -40.13 -0.92 -5.58
N VAL A 87 -38.82 -0.99 -5.38
CA VAL A 87 -37.85 -0.80 -6.45
C VAL A 87 -37.71 -2.13 -7.17
N LYS A 88 -37.86 -2.12 -8.50
CA LYS A 88 -37.67 -3.35 -9.30
C LYS A 88 -36.18 -3.69 -9.32
N LEU A 89 -35.79 -4.68 -8.53
CA LEU A 89 -34.43 -5.20 -8.53
C LEU A 89 -34.15 -5.99 -9.82
N ALA A 90 -32.91 -5.90 -10.31
CA ALA A 90 -32.50 -6.53 -11.56
C ALA A 90 -32.46 -8.05 -11.45
N ASP A 91 -31.98 -8.57 -10.32
CA ASP A 91 -31.85 -10.00 -10.06
C ASP A 91 -31.94 -10.27 -8.55
N THR A 92 -32.83 -11.18 -8.15
CA THR A 92 -33.03 -11.58 -6.75
C THR A 92 -32.84 -13.08 -6.54
N SER A 93 -32.16 -13.76 -7.47
CA SER A 93 -32.01 -15.22 -7.47
C SER A 93 -31.09 -15.74 -6.37
N THR A 94 -30.05 -14.99 -6.01
CA THR A 94 -29.14 -15.29 -4.89
C THR A 94 -28.98 -14.08 -3.99
N PHE A 95 -28.45 -14.29 -2.78
CA PHE A 95 -28.20 -13.20 -1.82
C PHE A 95 -27.25 -12.14 -2.41
N GLU A 96 -26.17 -12.56 -3.07
CA GLU A 96 -25.17 -11.68 -3.66
C GLU A 96 -25.77 -10.85 -4.81
N ARG A 97 -26.57 -11.49 -5.66
CA ARG A 97 -27.25 -10.82 -6.79
C ARG A 97 -28.34 -9.86 -6.31
N TRP A 98 -29.07 -10.24 -5.26
CA TRP A 98 -30.01 -9.35 -4.58
C TRP A 98 -29.30 -8.13 -4.00
N LEU A 99 -28.19 -8.33 -3.28
CA LEU A 99 -27.42 -7.26 -2.66
C LEU A 99 -26.87 -6.28 -3.72
N GLN A 100 -26.24 -6.79 -4.78
CA GLN A 100 -25.78 -5.96 -5.89
C GLN A 100 -26.93 -5.23 -6.59
N SER A 101 -28.07 -5.88 -6.78
CA SER A 101 -29.25 -5.24 -7.37
C SER A 101 -29.79 -4.10 -6.50
N ALA A 102 -29.83 -4.30 -5.18
CA ALA A 102 -30.25 -3.28 -4.23
C ALA A 102 -29.30 -2.09 -4.23
N LEU A 103 -27.99 -2.34 -4.15
CA LEU A 103 -26.96 -1.31 -4.19
C LEU A 103 -26.94 -0.56 -5.52
N ARG A 104 -27.12 -1.28 -6.63
CA ARG A 104 -27.22 -0.68 -7.95
C ARG A 104 -28.36 0.30 -8.03
N ALA A 105 -29.53 -0.10 -7.52
CA ALA A 105 -30.72 0.73 -7.57
C ALA A 105 -30.66 1.94 -6.64
N LEU A 106 -29.97 1.84 -5.50
CA LEU A 106 -29.96 2.89 -4.48
C LEU A 106 -28.79 3.87 -4.59
N VAL A 107 -27.57 3.38 -4.85
CA VAL A 107 -26.34 4.17 -4.65
C VAL A 107 -25.31 4.07 -5.77
N ALA A 108 -25.40 3.05 -6.62
CA ALA A 108 -24.42 2.78 -7.67
C ALA A 108 -25.06 2.28 -8.98
N PRO A 109 -25.74 3.13 -9.77
CA PRO A 109 -26.51 2.71 -10.97
C PRO A 109 -25.73 1.90 -12.01
N LYS A 110 -24.39 2.06 -12.04
CA LYS A 110 -23.45 1.37 -12.94
C LYS A 110 -22.88 0.06 -12.37
N LEU A 111 -23.25 -0.35 -11.15
CA LEU A 111 -22.77 -1.58 -10.53
C LEU A 111 -23.26 -2.80 -11.32
N THR A 112 -22.35 -3.71 -11.65
CA THR A 112 -22.67 -4.98 -12.30
C THR A 112 -23.36 -5.93 -11.32
N VAL A 113 -24.36 -6.68 -11.80
CA VAL A 113 -25.08 -7.70 -11.02
C VAL A 113 -24.68 -9.08 -11.54
N ASP A 114 -23.56 -9.59 -11.03
CA ASP A 114 -22.93 -10.84 -11.44
C ASP A 114 -22.91 -11.91 -10.34
N GLY A 115 -23.31 -11.55 -9.12
CA GLY A 115 -23.28 -12.42 -7.94
C GLY A 115 -21.90 -12.53 -7.29
N VAL A 116 -20.92 -11.71 -7.68
CA VAL A 116 -19.56 -11.70 -7.12
C VAL A 116 -19.33 -10.42 -6.31
N LEU A 117 -19.33 -10.53 -4.98
CA LEU A 117 -19.18 -9.39 -4.06
C LEU A 117 -17.72 -8.88 -3.99
N GLY A 118 -17.24 -8.23 -5.06
CA GLY A 118 -15.91 -7.62 -5.13
C GLY A 118 -15.84 -6.17 -4.61
N THR A 119 -14.69 -5.51 -4.80
CA THR A 119 -14.41 -4.14 -4.35
C THR A 119 -15.50 -3.12 -4.69
N GLN A 120 -16.04 -3.16 -5.91
CA GLN A 120 -17.10 -2.23 -6.35
C GLN A 120 -18.40 -2.45 -5.57
N SER A 121 -18.74 -3.70 -5.22
CA SER A 121 -19.91 -4.01 -4.40
C SER A 121 -19.71 -3.50 -2.96
N ARG A 122 -18.50 -3.64 -2.40
CA ARG A 122 -18.18 -3.13 -1.06
C ARG A 122 -18.17 -1.62 -0.98
N LEU A 123 -17.58 -0.92 -1.95
CA LEU A 123 -17.61 0.55 -2.00
C LEU A 123 -19.05 1.07 -2.14
N ALA A 124 -19.87 0.42 -2.97
CA ALA A 124 -21.29 0.74 -3.04
C ALA A 124 -21.99 0.49 -1.70
N LEU A 125 -21.65 -0.60 -1.00
CA LEU A 125 -22.22 -0.92 0.30
C LEU A 125 -21.79 0.08 1.39
N GLN A 126 -20.51 0.47 1.44
CA GLN A 126 -20.02 1.54 2.31
C GLN A 126 -20.77 2.85 2.06
N LYS A 127 -20.94 3.21 0.78
CA LYS A 127 -21.68 4.41 0.39
C LYS A 127 -23.14 4.35 0.87
N PHE A 128 -23.79 3.20 0.78
CA PHE A 128 -25.13 2.98 1.33
C PHE A 128 -25.15 3.08 2.86
N GLN A 129 -24.21 2.45 3.56
CA GLN A 129 -24.14 2.50 5.02
C GLN A 129 -23.94 3.92 5.53
N LEU A 130 -23.02 4.67 4.90
CA LEU A 130 -22.68 6.05 5.23
C LEU A 130 -23.91 6.97 5.14
N HIS A 131 -24.75 6.75 4.14
CA HIS A 131 -25.88 7.62 3.83
C HIS A 131 -27.23 7.01 4.22
N VAL A 132 -27.25 5.91 4.98
CA VAL A 132 -28.48 5.17 5.32
C VAL A 132 -29.60 6.07 5.87
N LYS A 133 -29.24 7.09 6.66
CA LYS A 133 -30.18 8.07 7.24
C LYS A 133 -30.85 8.96 6.20
N LYS A 134 -30.25 9.16 5.03
CA LYS A 134 -30.85 9.92 3.93
C LYS A 134 -32.04 9.16 3.33
N TRP A 135 -31.96 7.84 3.25
CA TRP A 135 -33.04 6.99 2.71
C TRP A 135 -34.01 6.50 3.78
N LEU A 136 -33.51 6.27 4.99
CA LEU A 136 -34.29 5.82 6.15
C LEU A 136 -34.00 6.72 7.36
N PRO A 137 -34.64 7.91 7.46
CA PRO A 137 -34.36 8.88 8.52
C PRO A 137 -34.55 8.35 9.95
N LYS A 138 -35.38 7.31 10.12
CA LYS A 138 -35.67 6.67 11.41
C LYS A 138 -34.79 5.45 11.70
N HIS A 139 -33.93 5.04 10.77
CA HIS A 139 -33.03 3.91 10.96
C HIS A 139 -31.80 4.34 11.76
N ALA A 140 -31.26 3.42 12.58
CA ALA A 140 -30.00 3.64 13.26
C ALA A 140 -28.87 3.87 12.25
N ALA A 141 -27.86 4.67 12.64
CA ALA A 141 -26.63 4.79 11.85
C ALA A 141 -26.01 3.39 11.67
N LEU A 142 -25.46 3.16 10.48
CA LEU A 142 -24.70 1.95 10.17
C LEU A 142 -23.21 2.31 10.12
N ASP A 143 -22.36 1.36 10.51
CA ASP A 143 -20.92 1.49 10.31
C ASP A 143 -20.61 1.30 8.81
N PRO A 144 -19.89 2.23 8.16
CA PRO A 144 -19.58 2.16 6.73
C PRO A 144 -18.38 1.21 6.48
N ASP A 145 -18.51 -0.05 6.87
CA ASP A 145 -17.46 -1.07 6.76
C ASP A 145 -17.46 -1.82 5.42
N GLY A 146 -18.55 -1.74 4.64
CA GLY A 146 -18.69 -2.45 3.37
C GLY A 146 -19.03 -3.93 3.54
N ILE A 147 -19.53 -4.32 4.71
CA ILE A 147 -19.91 -5.68 5.06
C ILE A 147 -21.44 -5.73 5.23
N PRO A 148 -22.15 -6.68 4.57
CA PRO A 148 -23.60 -6.77 4.67
C PRO A 148 -24.02 -7.47 5.97
N GLY A 149 -23.78 -6.82 7.10
CA GLY A 149 -24.24 -7.29 8.41
C GLY A 149 -25.77 -7.27 8.53
N SER A 150 -26.31 -7.91 9.57
CA SER A 150 -27.76 -8.04 9.77
C SER A 150 -28.51 -6.70 9.77
N LYS A 151 -27.93 -5.66 10.38
CA LYS A 151 -28.51 -4.30 10.36
C LYS A 151 -28.50 -3.67 8.96
N THR A 152 -27.44 -3.91 8.18
CA THR A 152 -27.32 -3.43 6.79
C THR A 152 -28.35 -4.11 5.90
N ILE A 153 -28.55 -5.43 6.07
CA ILE A 153 -29.54 -6.20 5.32
C ILE A 153 -30.95 -5.66 5.60
N VAL A 154 -31.33 -5.49 6.87
CA VAL A 154 -32.64 -4.93 7.25
C VAL A 154 -32.85 -3.53 6.65
N ALA A 155 -31.82 -2.69 6.65
CA ALA A 155 -31.89 -1.37 6.03
C ALA A 155 -32.11 -1.46 4.51
N LEU A 156 -31.43 -2.37 3.81
CA LEU A 156 -31.61 -2.58 2.37
C LEU A 156 -33.00 -3.15 2.05
N GLU A 157 -33.51 -4.06 2.86
CA GLU A 157 -34.86 -4.61 2.70
C GLU A 157 -35.92 -3.51 2.84
N LEU A 158 -35.80 -2.67 3.88
CA LEU A 158 -36.68 -1.52 4.09
C LEU A 158 -36.58 -0.49 2.97
N ALA A 159 -35.36 -0.19 2.51
CA ALA A 159 -35.12 0.81 1.46
C ALA A 159 -35.63 0.35 0.09
N THR A 160 -35.52 -0.94 -0.23
CA THR A 160 -35.94 -1.50 -1.53
C THR A 160 -37.39 -2.00 -1.53
N GLY A 161 -37.97 -2.30 -0.36
CA GLY A 161 -39.26 -2.99 -0.24
C GLY A 161 -39.19 -4.44 -0.70
N THR A 162 -38.03 -5.08 -0.60
CA THR A 162 -37.79 -6.49 -0.97
C THR A 162 -37.16 -7.24 0.20
N GLU A 163 -37.38 -8.55 0.29
CA GLU A 163 -36.72 -9.40 1.30
C GLU A 163 -35.46 -10.03 0.69
N ALA A 164 -34.39 -10.07 1.48
CA ALA A 164 -33.17 -10.76 1.10
C ALA A 164 -33.46 -12.26 0.97
N PRO A 165 -32.98 -12.93 -0.11
CA PRO A 165 -33.04 -14.37 -0.20
C PRO A 165 -32.41 -14.98 1.06
N LYS A 166 -33.19 -15.75 1.81
CA LYS A 166 -32.68 -16.45 2.99
C LYS A 166 -31.57 -17.37 2.51
N VAL A 167 -30.35 -17.09 2.95
CA VAL A 167 -29.21 -17.97 2.72
C VAL A 167 -29.55 -19.29 3.41
N SER A 168 -30.13 -20.24 2.68
CA SER A 168 -29.97 -21.65 3.01
C SER A 168 -28.48 -21.85 2.89
N GLN A 169 -27.76 -21.82 4.02
CA GLN A 169 -26.32 -22.03 4.02
C GLN A 169 -26.06 -23.24 3.13
N PRO A 170 -25.41 -23.08 1.96
CA PRO A 170 -24.62 -24.18 1.50
C PRO A 170 -23.58 -24.29 2.61
N VAL A 171 -23.74 -25.28 3.47
CA VAL A 171 -22.58 -25.82 4.15
C VAL A 171 -21.73 -26.30 2.99
N VAL A 172 -20.84 -25.42 2.51
CA VAL A 172 -19.65 -25.86 1.81
C VAL A 172 -18.91 -26.62 2.90
N VAL A 173 -19.25 -27.90 3.04
CA VAL A 173 -18.35 -28.88 3.63
C VAL A 173 -17.21 -28.92 2.64
N PHE A 174 -16.29 -27.95 2.80
CA PHE A 174 -14.97 -28.04 2.27
C PHE A 174 -14.45 -29.32 2.90
N HIS A 175 -14.48 -30.42 2.14
CA HIS A 175 -13.60 -31.50 2.44
C HIS A 175 -12.24 -30.86 2.20
N PRO A 176 -11.43 -30.59 3.24
CA PRO A 176 -10.06 -30.16 2.99
C PRO A 176 -9.50 -31.21 2.03
N PRO A 177 -9.00 -30.82 0.84
CA PRO A 177 -8.20 -31.76 0.07
C PRO A 177 -7.16 -32.29 1.05
N THR A 178 -7.07 -33.62 1.12
CA THR A 178 -6.18 -34.37 2.00
C THR A 178 -4.85 -33.65 2.24
N SER A 179 -4.76 -32.95 3.37
CA SER A 179 -3.59 -32.67 4.21
C SER A 179 -2.21 -32.48 3.55
N GLU A 180 -2.09 -31.74 2.46
CA GLU A 180 -0.77 -31.23 2.04
C GLU A 180 -0.47 -29.94 2.80
N ARG A 181 0.13 -30.10 3.99
CA ARG A 181 0.70 -28.98 4.75
C ARG A 181 2.13 -28.73 4.30
N ILE A 182 2.58 -27.49 4.44
CA ILE A 182 4.00 -27.16 4.32
C ILE A 182 4.82 -28.06 5.25
N VAL A 183 5.74 -28.84 4.67
CA VAL A 183 6.71 -29.63 5.42
C VAL A 183 7.97 -28.80 5.59
N LEU A 184 8.22 -28.33 6.81
CA LEU A 184 9.40 -27.55 7.16
C LEU A 184 10.45 -28.44 7.82
N THR A 185 11.65 -28.50 7.24
CA THR A 185 12.81 -29.18 7.83
C THR A 185 13.86 -28.14 8.21
N THR A 186 14.36 -28.20 9.45
CA THR A 186 15.34 -27.25 9.98
C THR A 186 16.71 -27.89 10.10
N PHE A 187 17.74 -27.17 9.66
CA PHE A 187 19.14 -27.55 9.76
C PHE A 187 19.92 -26.44 10.45
N GLN A 188 20.87 -26.82 11.31
CA GLN A 188 21.82 -25.87 11.90
C GLN A 188 23.16 -26.01 11.17
N ASP A 189 23.66 -24.92 10.59
CA ASP A 189 25.00 -24.85 9.98
C ASP A 189 25.78 -23.67 10.55
N LYS A 190 26.71 -23.96 11.47
CA LYS A 190 27.53 -22.97 12.20
C LYS A 190 26.68 -21.90 12.90
N ASN A 191 26.54 -20.72 12.29
CA ASN A 191 25.84 -19.53 12.81
C ASN A 191 24.57 -19.21 12.01
N GLU A 192 24.14 -20.11 11.13
CA GLU A 192 22.98 -19.91 10.26
C GLU A 192 22.00 -21.07 10.45
N THR A 193 20.74 -20.72 10.75
CA THR A 193 19.64 -21.70 10.69
C THR A 193 19.10 -21.73 9.28
N ARG A 194 19.11 -22.92 8.67
CA ARG A 194 18.58 -23.17 7.33
C ARG A 194 17.27 -23.93 7.41
N TYR A 195 16.37 -23.60 6.51
CA TYR A 195 15.05 -24.18 6.40
C TYR A 195 14.85 -24.71 4.99
N VAL A 196 14.26 -25.89 4.88
CA VAL A 196 13.77 -26.46 3.63
C VAL A 196 12.27 -26.63 3.79
N ALA A 197 11.50 -25.98 2.92
CA ALA A 197 10.05 -26.06 2.94
C ALA A 197 9.54 -26.69 1.65
N ARG A 198 8.57 -27.59 1.78
CA ARG A 198 7.94 -28.28 0.64
C ARG A 198 6.43 -28.18 0.69
N LEU A 199 5.82 -27.94 -0.46
CA LEU A 199 4.39 -28.00 -0.69
C LEU A 199 4.13 -28.37 -2.15
N ASP A 200 3.34 -29.39 -2.40
CA ASP A 200 3.19 -30.01 -3.73
C ASP A 200 4.58 -30.37 -4.33
N ASP A 201 4.77 -30.10 -5.63
CA ASP A 201 6.06 -30.23 -6.32
C ASP A 201 7.00 -29.03 -6.12
N ASN A 202 6.71 -28.13 -5.16
CA ASN A 202 7.55 -26.98 -4.88
C ASN A 202 8.45 -27.25 -3.66
N GLU A 203 9.75 -27.06 -3.83
CA GLU A 203 10.72 -27.01 -2.74
C GLU A 203 11.40 -25.64 -2.76
N ILE A 204 11.45 -25.00 -1.59
CA ILE A 204 12.26 -23.80 -1.39
C ILE A 204 13.22 -24.02 -0.23
N ARG A 205 14.33 -23.28 -0.25
CA ARG A 205 15.30 -23.25 0.83
C ARG A 205 15.56 -21.81 1.21
N PHE A 206 15.60 -21.53 2.49
CA PHE A 206 15.97 -20.20 2.96
C PHE A 206 16.73 -20.27 4.27
N SER A 207 17.36 -19.17 4.62
CA SER A 207 18.10 -19.07 5.87
C SER A 207 17.91 -17.72 6.53
N MET A 208 18.15 -17.70 7.84
CA MET A 208 18.00 -16.53 8.68
C MET A 208 19.32 -16.18 9.37
N TRP A 209 19.56 -14.89 9.58
CA TRP A 209 20.78 -14.35 10.18
C TRP A 209 20.48 -13.25 11.20
N SER A 210 21.43 -13.06 12.12
CA SER A 210 21.37 -12.03 13.15
C SER A 210 22.02 -10.72 12.73
N LYS A 211 21.22 -9.65 12.72
CA LYS A 211 21.68 -8.28 12.48
C LYS A 211 21.71 -7.51 13.79
N THR A 212 22.87 -6.99 14.17
CA THR A 212 22.94 -6.03 15.27
C THR A 212 22.25 -4.73 14.86
N ARG A 213 21.24 -4.32 15.63
CA ARG A 213 20.49 -3.09 15.47
C ARG A 213 20.72 -2.17 16.66
N LYS A 214 20.53 -0.88 16.44
CA LYS A 214 20.51 0.13 17.50
C LYS A 214 19.09 0.61 17.71
N THR A 215 18.69 0.73 18.97
CA THR A 215 17.48 1.45 19.37
C THR A 215 17.72 2.96 19.30
N ALA A 216 16.64 3.75 19.41
CA ALA A 216 16.73 5.22 19.40
C ALA A 216 17.61 5.80 20.54
N ASN A 217 17.75 5.07 21.65
CA ASN A 217 18.63 5.47 22.76
C ASN A 217 20.07 4.94 22.62
N GLY A 218 20.41 4.34 21.47
CA GLY A 218 21.75 3.82 21.18
C GLY A 218 22.04 2.42 21.71
N THR A 219 21.09 1.76 22.40
CA THR A 219 21.29 0.38 22.88
C THR A 219 21.34 -0.57 21.69
N GLU A 220 22.42 -1.35 21.61
CA GLU A 220 22.61 -2.41 20.62
C GLU A 220 21.87 -3.69 21.02
N PHE A 221 21.23 -4.35 20.06
CA PHE A 221 20.63 -5.67 20.23
C PHE A 221 20.75 -6.48 18.95
N ASP A 222 20.84 -7.80 19.06
CA ASP A 222 20.85 -8.68 17.91
C ASP A 222 19.42 -9.06 17.51
N ASP A 223 19.06 -8.77 16.26
CA ASP A 223 17.81 -9.18 15.64
C ASP A 223 18.06 -10.43 14.79
N PRO A 224 17.68 -11.65 15.25
CA PRO A 224 17.94 -12.90 14.53
C PRO A 224 16.97 -13.17 13.36
N TYR A 225 16.01 -12.28 13.12
CA TYR A 225 14.87 -12.57 12.25
C TYR A 225 14.99 -11.93 10.87
N ASN A 226 16.18 -12.01 10.27
CA ASN A 226 16.45 -11.46 8.94
C ASN A 226 16.72 -12.60 7.96
N VAL A 227 16.00 -12.62 6.85
CA VAL A 227 16.24 -13.56 5.75
C VAL A 227 17.53 -13.17 5.03
N SER A 228 18.45 -14.11 4.83
CA SER A 228 19.70 -13.90 4.09
C SER A 228 19.69 -14.51 2.69
N LYS A 229 19.22 -15.76 2.55
CA LYS A 229 19.24 -16.50 1.30
C LYS A 229 17.89 -17.14 1.03
N TYR A 230 17.55 -17.23 -0.25
CA TYR A 230 16.35 -17.88 -0.76
C TYR A 230 16.68 -18.58 -2.09
N GLU A 231 16.42 -19.87 -2.14
CA GLU A 231 16.60 -20.76 -3.30
C GLU A 231 15.30 -21.52 -3.59
N GLY A 232 15.16 -22.03 -4.82
CA GLY A 232 13.95 -22.74 -5.27
C GLY A 232 12.85 -21.83 -5.82
N ALA A 233 13.13 -20.54 -5.99
CA ALA A 233 12.25 -19.63 -6.70
C ALA A 233 12.15 -20.01 -8.17
N LYS A 234 10.93 -20.19 -8.67
CA LYS A 234 10.67 -20.30 -10.12
C LYS A 234 10.68 -18.89 -10.72
N VAL A 235 11.43 -18.73 -11.80
CA VAL A 235 11.51 -17.49 -12.60
C VAL A 235 10.81 -17.71 -13.94
N ASP A 236 10.40 -16.61 -14.58
CA ASP A 236 9.86 -16.59 -15.95
C ASP A 236 8.62 -17.46 -16.21
N LEU A 237 7.80 -17.74 -15.18
CA LEU A 237 6.57 -18.50 -15.35
C LEU A 237 5.46 -17.72 -16.08
N LEU A 238 5.49 -16.37 -16.02
CA LEU A 238 4.58 -15.52 -16.80
C LEU A 238 5.19 -15.16 -18.14
N ASN A 239 4.60 -15.66 -19.22
CA ASN A 239 4.93 -15.27 -20.58
C ASN A 239 4.21 -13.97 -20.98
N ASP A 240 4.50 -13.44 -22.16
CA ASP A 240 3.89 -12.18 -22.62
C ASP A 240 2.38 -12.30 -22.82
N ASN A 241 1.87 -13.45 -23.27
CA ASN A 241 0.43 -13.65 -23.40
C ASN A 241 -0.28 -13.61 -22.04
N ASP A 242 0.36 -14.13 -20.99
CA ASP A 242 -0.17 -14.01 -19.62
C ASP A 242 -0.30 -12.54 -19.23
N LEU A 243 0.76 -11.74 -19.42
CA LEU A 243 0.74 -10.31 -19.08
C LEU A 243 -0.28 -9.53 -19.94
N LEU A 244 -0.36 -9.80 -21.24
CA LEU A 244 -1.35 -9.17 -22.11
C LEU A 244 -2.77 -9.52 -21.69
N SER A 245 -3.03 -10.77 -21.26
CA SER A 245 -4.36 -11.19 -20.76
C SER A 245 -4.76 -10.46 -19.47
N LEU A 246 -3.78 -10.03 -18.68
CA LEU A 246 -3.98 -9.19 -17.50
C LEU A 246 -4.16 -7.71 -17.87
N GLY A 247 -4.20 -7.37 -19.16
CA GLY A 247 -4.41 -6.03 -19.69
C GLY A 247 -3.16 -5.14 -19.61
N PHE A 248 -1.96 -5.71 -19.67
CA PHE A 248 -0.78 -4.94 -20.03
C PHE A 248 -0.78 -4.62 -21.52
N SER A 249 -0.20 -3.48 -21.92
CA SER A 249 0.32 -3.32 -23.28
C SER A 249 1.67 -4.01 -23.42
N GLN A 250 2.19 -4.18 -24.63
CA GLN A 250 3.55 -4.71 -24.82
C GLN A 250 4.61 -3.85 -24.11
N SER A 251 4.51 -2.52 -24.21
CA SER A 251 5.38 -1.59 -23.50
C SER A 251 5.20 -1.71 -21.98
N GLY A 252 3.96 -1.83 -21.50
CA GLY A 252 3.69 -2.04 -20.07
C GLY A 252 4.29 -3.35 -19.55
N ALA A 253 4.24 -4.43 -20.33
CA ALA A 253 4.82 -5.72 -19.97
C ALA A 253 6.36 -5.64 -19.89
N ARG A 254 7.03 -4.94 -20.82
CA ARG A 254 8.48 -4.66 -20.75
C ARG A 254 8.85 -3.89 -19.49
N ILE A 255 8.09 -2.82 -19.18
CA ILE A 255 8.32 -2.03 -17.96
C ILE A 255 8.14 -2.87 -16.70
N PHE A 256 7.10 -3.72 -16.65
CA PHE A 256 6.91 -4.63 -15.53
C PHE A 256 8.09 -5.59 -15.37
N ARG A 257 8.57 -6.20 -16.46
CA ARG A 257 9.75 -7.10 -16.41
C ARG A 257 11.00 -6.36 -15.93
N ALA A 258 11.27 -5.16 -16.42
CA ALA A 258 12.37 -4.34 -15.93
C ALA A 258 12.27 -4.04 -14.43
N ASN A 259 11.06 -3.74 -13.93
CA ASN A 259 10.81 -3.56 -12.50
C ASN A 259 11.00 -4.86 -11.71
N ALA A 260 10.43 -5.96 -12.18
CA ALA A 260 10.55 -7.29 -11.57
C ALA A 260 12.01 -7.74 -11.44
N LEU A 261 12.79 -7.61 -12.52
CA LEU A 261 14.21 -7.93 -12.54
C LEU A 261 14.99 -7.09 -11.53
N LYS A 262 14.62 -5.82 -11.39
CA LYS A 262 15.35 -4.92 -10.49
C LYS A 262 15.02 -5.14 -9.01
N GLU A 263 13.75 -5.36 -8.68
CA GLU A 263 13.29 -5.46 -7.29
C GLU A 263 13.45 -6.87 -6.71
N SER A 264 13.33 -7.91 -7.54
CA SER A 264 13.32 -9.30 -7.09
C SER A 264 14.16 -10.26 -7.93
N ALA A 265 14.89 -9.76 -8.94
CA ALA A 265 15.51 -10.57 -9.98
C ALA A 265 14.51 -11.54 -10.64
N GLY A 266 13.28 -11.05 -10.87
CA GLY A 266 12.21 -11.80 -11.52
C GLY A 266 11.49 -12.82 -10.62
N ARG A 267 11.77 -12.84 -9.31
CA ARG A 267 11.21 -13.82 -8.37
C ARG A 267 9.96 -13.28 -7.68
N PHE A 268 8.82 -13.93 -7.92
CA PHE A 268 7.55 -13.58 -7.27
C PHE A 268 7.45 -14.00 -5.79
N GLY A 269 8.38 -14.82 -5.31
CA GLY A 269 8.48 -15.24 -3.91
C GLY A 269 9.55 -14.48 -3.11
N ALA A 270 10.24 -13.50 -3.71
CA ALA A 270 11.32 -12.79 -3.02
C ALA A 270 10.81 -12.07 -1.77
N LEU A 271 11.50 -12.25 -0.64
CA LEU A 271 11.07 -11.74 0.65
C LEU A 271 12.24 -11.08 1.39
N ASN A 272 11.97 -9.92 1.97
CA ASN A 272 12.91 -9.11 2.75
C ASN A 272 12.29 -8.83 4.14
N THR A 273 13.11 -8.92 5.18
CA THR A 273 12.67 -8.78 6.59
C THR A 273 13.58 -7.86 7.42
N TYR A 274 14.52 -7.16 6.80
CA TYR A 274 15.61 -6.48 7.53
C TYR A 274 15.60 -4.96 7.44
N ASP A 275 14.65 -4.37 6.72
CA ASP A 275 14.50 -2.93 6.57
C ASP A 275 13.30 -2.36 7.36
N ASN A 276 13.01 -1.08 7.14
CA ASN A 276 11.95 -0.36 7.84
C ASN A 276 10.53 -0.73 7.36
N GLN A 277 10.41 -1.61 6.36
CA GLN A 277 9.10 -2.11 5.92
C GLN A 277 8.65 -3.34 6.72
N ILE A 278 9.48 -3.79 7.68
CA ILE A 278 9.29 -4.97 8.55
C ILE A 278 9.32 -6.28 7.77
N VAL A 279 8.41 -6.44 6.81
CA VAL A 279 8.38 -7.52 5.82
C VAL A 279 8.03 -6.91 4.47
N SER A 280 8.81 -7.19 3.43
CA SER A 280 8.43 -6.93 2.05
C SER A 280 8.44 -8.23 1.26
N TRP A 281 7.49 -8.41 0.36
CA TRP A 281 7.33 -9.65 -0.41
C TRP A 281 6.99 -9.37 -1.87
N GLY A 282 7.33 -10.32 -2.73
CA GLY A 282 6.82 -10.38 -4.08
C GLY A 282 7.71 -9.72 -5.12
N VAL A 283 7.21 -9.75 -6.35
CA VAL A 283 7.92 -9.33 -7.57
C VAL A 283 8.40 -7.88 -7.52
N ALA A 284 7.69 -7.03 -6.78
CA ALA A 284 7.95 -5.61 -6.62
C ALA A 284 8.27 -5.19 -5.18
N GLN A 285 8.53 -6.16 -4.28
CA GLN A 285 8.77 -5.93 -2.86
C GLN A 285 7.65 -5.10 -2.20
N PHE A 286 6.41 -5.56 -2.34
CA PHE A 286 5.24 -4.97 -1.69
C PHE A 286 5.47 -4.99 -0.17
N ALA A 287 5.23 -3.87 0.47
CA ALA A 287 5.73 -3.57 1.80
C ALA A 287 4.66 -3.74 2.89
N GLY A 288 5.03 -4.38 3.98
CA GLY A 288 4.18 -4.67 5.12
C GLY A 288 3.79 -3.40 5.88
N HIS A 289 4.79 -2.65 6.35
CA HIS A 289 4.56 -1.41 7.10
C HIS A 289 3.84 -0.33 6.28
N ALA A 290 4.24 -0.13 5.01
CA ALA A 290 3.56 0.80 4.10
C ALA A 290 2.15 0.33 3.65
N GLY A 291 1.72 -0.88 4.01
CA GLY A 291 0.37 -1.40 3.74
C GLY A 291 0.14 -1.95 2.33
N THR A 292 1.06 -1.76 1.38
CA THR A 292 0.91 -2.27 0.00
C THR A 292 0.86 -3.80 -0.05
N LEU A 293 1.59 -4.48 0.84
CA LEU A 293 1.53 -5.94 0.96
C LEU A 293 0.18 -6.42 1.50
N ALA A 294 -0.36 -5.77 2.53
CA ALA A 294 -1.67 -6.12 3.06
C ALA A 294 -2.77 -5.92 1.99
N ARG A 295 -2.69 -4.82 1.24
CA ARG A 295 -3.62 -4.58 0.13
C ARG A 295 -3.53 -5.65 -0.97
N LEU A 296 -2.32 -6.04 -1.38
CA LEU A 296 -2.12 -7.14 -2.32
C LEU A 296 -2.73 -8.44 -1.80
N LEU A 297 -2.47 -8.81 -0.54
CA LEU A 297 -3.00 -10.04 0.04
C LEU A 297 -4.53 -10.03 0.07
N ALA A 298 -5.16 -8.88 0.33
CA ALA A 298 -6.62 -8.73 0.26
C ALA A 298 -7.14 -9.00 -1.15
N GLU A 299 -6.48 -8.46 -2.18
CA GLU A 299 -6.87 -8.73 -3.56
C GLU A 299 -6.69 -10.19 -3.95
N LEU A 300 -5.60 -10.83 -3.52
CA LEU A 300 -5.37 -12.26 -3.73
C LEU A 300 -6.41 -13.14 -3.01
N LYS A 301 -6.83 -12.75 -1.81
CA LYS A 301 -7.87 -13.43 -1.03
C LYS A 301 -9.25 -13.34 -1.69
N GLU A 302 -9.53 -12.23 -2.37
CA GLU A 302 -10.86 -11.91 -2.88
C GLU A 302 -11.06 -12.28 -4.33
N HIS A 303 -9.99 -12.36 -5.12
CA HIS A 303 -10.09 -12.66 -6.54
C HIS A 303 -10.38 -14.17 -6.76
N PRO A 304 -11.41 -14.54 -7.54
CA PRO A 304 -11.83 -15.94 -7.71
C PRO A 304 -10.70 -16.90 -8.13
N ASP A 305 -9.82 -16.46 -9.03
CA ASP A 305 -8.74 -17.30 -9.54
C ASP A 305 -7.62 -17.55 -8.52
N THR A 306 -7.44 -16.66 -7.54
CA THR A 306 -6.35 -16.75 -6.56
C THR A 306 -6.84 -17.17 -5.18
N ALA A 307 -8.10 -16.95 -4.85
CA ALA A 307 -8.68 -17.23 -3.54
C ALA A 307 -8.49 -18.69 -3.08
N PRO A 308 -8.65 -19.73 -3.93
CA PRO A 308 -8.40 -21.11 -3.52
C PRO A 308 -6.94 -21.36 -3.12
N ILE A 309 -5.99 -20.83 -3.89
CA ILE A 309 -4.55 -20.94 -3.61
C ILE A 309 -4.19 -20.10 -2.37
N PHE A 310 -4.78 -18.91 -2.23
CA PHE A 310 -4.59 -18.06 -1.05
C PHE A 310 -5.06 -18.78 0.22
N ALA A 311 -6.27 -19.34 0.22
CA ALA A 311 -6.80 -20.07 1.36
C ALA A 311 -5.90 -21.26 1.72
N ARG A 312 -5.42 -22.00 0.72
CA ARG A 312 -4.55 -23.15 0.91
C ARG A 312 -3.17 -22.78 1.47
N ILE A 313 -2.53 -21.74 0.96
CA ILE A 313 -1.13 -21.42 1.33
C ILE A 313 -1.05 -20.48 2.53
N PHE A 314 -1.94 -19.50 2.64
CA PHE A 314 -1.91 -18.50 3.71
C PHE A 314 -2.84 -18.89 4.86
N VAL A 315 -4.14 -19.03 4.59
CA VAL A 315 -5.14 -19.20 5.68
C VAL A 315 -4.90 -20.50 6.46
N GLN A 316 -4.59 -21.61 5.79
CA GLN A 316 -4.27 -22.88 6.47
C GLN A 316 -3.03 -22.79 7.37
N HIS A 317 -2.14 -21.83 7.12
CA HIS A 317 -0.91 -21.60 7.88
C HIS A 317 -1.03 -20.40 8.85
N GLY A 318 -2.27 -19.98 9.15
CA GLY A 318 -2.54 -18.93 10.12
C GLY A 318 -2.29 -17.51 9.61
N LEU A 319 -2.18 -17.33 8.30
CA LEU A 319 -2.00 -16.02 7.66
C LEU A 319 -3.29 -15.58 6.99
N ASP A 320 -3.76 -14.40 7.35
CA ASP A 320 -4.92 -13.79 6.72
C ASP A 320 -4.76 -12.27 6.64
N VAL A 321 -5.75 -11.59 6.08
CA VAL A 321 -5.81 -10.15 5.92
C VAL A 321 -7.22 -9.66 6.23
N ASP A 322 -7.30 -8.50 6.87
CA ASP A 322 -8.54 -7.88 7.34
C ASP A 322 -8.51 -6.36 7.09
N PHE A 323 -9.69 -5.74 7.13
CA PHE A 323 -9.86 -4.29 6.98
C PHE A 323 -10.47 -3.70 8.25
N GLY A 324 -9.87 -2.64 8.78
CA GLY A 324 -10.38 -1.98 9.98
C GLY A 324 -9.24 -1.38 10.80
N PRO A 325 -9.45 -1.11 12.10
CA PRO A 325 -8.42 -0.54 12.96
C PRO A 325 -7.30 -1.55 13.26
N TYR A 326 -6.05 -1.08 13.30
CA TYR A 326 -4.89 -1.93 13.59
C TYR A 326 -3.71 -1.20 14.25
N PRO A 327 -2.85 -1.91 15.00
CA PRO A 327 -1.63 -1.35 15.56
C PRO A 327 -0.61 -0.97 14.47
N TYR A 328 -0.02 0.21 14.59
CA TYR A 328 0.90 0.79 13.62
C TYR A 328 2.01 1.57 14.33
N ASP A 329 3.27 1.33 13.97
CA ASP A 329 4.41 2.06 14.50
C ASP A 329 4.54 3.42 13.82
N ASP A 330 4.35 4.52 14.54
CA ASP A 330 4.73 5.85 14.06
C ASP A 330 6.26 5.96 14.16
N LEU A 331 6.96 5.64 13.06
CA LEU A 331 8.42 5.71 13.00
C LEU A 331 8.97 7.11 13.28
N ALA A 332 8.20 8.17 13.00
CA ALA A 332 8.61 9.54 13.26
C ALA A 332 8.61 9.87 14.75
N LYS A 333 7.67 9.29 15.49
CA LYS A 333 7.55 9.49 16.94
C LYS A 333 8.22 8.38 17.74
N GLY A 334 8.60 7.28 17.11
CA GLY A 334 9.15 6.10 17.77
C GLY A 334 8.15 5.44 18.73
N ILE A 335 6.85 5.61 18.49
CA ILE A 335 5.78 5.07 19.34
C ILE A 335 4.84 4.18 18.52
N GLU A 336 4.24 3.21 19.19
CA GLU A 336 3.12 2.48 18.61
C GLU A 336 1.84 3.31 18.76
N THR A 337 1.08 3.36 17.67
CA THR A 337 -0.21 4.05 17.56
C THR A 337 -1.26 3.07 17.04
N GLN A 338 -2.49 3.54 16.91
CA GLN A 338 -3.57 2.77 16.29
C GLN A 338 -4.09 3.54 15.07
N ARG A 339 -4.11 2.88 13.92
CA ARG A 339 -4.82 3.38 12.75
C ARG A 339 -6.32 3.13 12.94
N SER A 340 -7.14 4.13 12.58
CA SER A 340 -8.60 4.03 12.65
C SER A 340 -9.18 3.05 11.63
N SER A 341 -8.53 2.93 10.46
CA SER A 341 -8.97 2.03 9.38
C SER A 341 -7.83 1.70 8.41
N GLY A 342 -7.96 0.60 7.67
CA GLY A 342 -7.03 0.18 6.62
C GLY A 342 -6.83 -1.34 6.54
N TRP A 343 -6.26 -1.77 5.41
CA TRP A 343 -5.88 -3.18 5.21
C TRP A 343 -4.67 -3.54 6.06
N HIS A 344 -4.75 -4.65 6.76
CA HIS A 344 -3.66 -5.12 7.62
C HIS A 344 -3.57 -6.65 7.64
N ILE A 345 -2.36 -7.16 7.87
CA ILE A 345 -2.15 -8.60 8.08
C ILE A 345 -2.79 -9.04 9.39
N VAL A 346 -3.30 -10.26 9.40
CA VAL A 346 -3.67 -11.01 10.59
C VAL A 346 -2.81 -12.28 10.63
N VAL A 347 -2.05 -12.44 11.71
CA VAL A 347 -1.18 -13.62 11.91
C VAL A 347 -1.64 -14.32 13.17
N ASN A 348 -2.11 -15.56 13.02
CA ASN A 348 -2.60 -16.40 14.11
C ASN A 348 -1.53 -17.40 14.52
N ASP A 349 -1.21 -17.45 15.81
CA ASP A 349 -0.30 -18.44 16.40
C ASP A 349 -1.04 -19.66 17.01
N GLY A 350 -2.36 -19.72 16.81
CA GLY A 350 -3.26 -20.72 17.40
C GLY A 350 -3.83 -20.32 18.77
N LYS A 351 -3.37 -19.21 19.37
CA LYS A 351 -3.85 -18.68 20.66
C LYS A 351 -4.29 -17.22 20.54
N ILE A 352 -3.52 -16.41 19.82
CA ILE A 352 -3.65 -14.96 19.70
C ILE A 352 -3.55 -14.58 18.22
N SER A 353 -4.34 -13.57 17.83
CA SER A 353 -4.24 -12.92 16.52
C SER A 353 -3.40 -11.65 16.62
N HIS A 354 -2.26 -11.62 15.95
CA HIS A 354 -1.42 -10.43 15.79
C HIS A 354 -1.86 -9.66 14.54
N ARG A 355 -1.94 -8.33 14.64
CA ARG A 355 -2.45 -7.47 13.55
C ARG A 355 -1.48 -6.34 13.22
N GLY A 356 -1.53 -5.84 11.99
CA GLY A 356 -0.73 -4.66 11.59
C GLY A 356 0.77 -4.88 11.75
N ASP A 357 1.47 -3.87 12.27
CA ASP A 357 2.93 -3.96 12.47
C ASP A 357 3.33 -5.01 13.50
N ARG A 358 2.49 -5.27 14.51
CA ARG A 358 2.69 -6.41 15.43
C ARG A 358 2.59 -7.74 14.70
N GLY A 359 1.65 -7.86 13.77
CA GLY A 359 1.50 -9.03 12.90
C GLY A 359 2.74 -9.26 12.04
N TRP A 360 3.25 -8.21 11.40
CA TRP A 360 4.47 -8.31 10.60
C TRP A 360 5.70 -8.65 11.43
N LYS A 361 5.89 -8.03 12.59
CA LYS A 361 7.00 -8.36 13.50
C LYS A 361 6.91 -9.81 13.98
N PHE A 362 5.71 -10.27 14.31
CA PHE A 362 5.50 -11.65 14.72
C PHE A 362 5.79 -12.63 13.58
N LEU A 363 5.29 -12.38 12.36
CA LEU A 363 5.55 -13.20 11.17
C LEU A 363 7.05 -13.47 10.94
N ARG A 364 7.92 -12.47 11.17
CA ARG A 364 9.37 -12.63 11.03
C ARG A 364 9.95 -13.73 11.92
N THR A 365 9.28 -14.04 13.03
CA THR A 365 9.69 -15.09 13.98
C THR A 365 9.15 -16.47 13.64
N GLN A 366 8.39 -16.61 12.55
CA GLN A 366 7.64 -17.82 12.20
C GLN A 366 8.12 -18.40 10.85
N PRO A 367 9.14 -19.28 10.85
CA PRO A 367 9.72 -19.82 9.62
C PRO A 367 8.72 -20.53 8.70
N GLU A 368 7.75 -21.25 9.24
CA GLU A 368 6.71 -21.91 8.42
C GLU A 368 5.83 -20.90 7.68
N GLN A 369 5.47 -19.79 8.34
CA GLN A 369 4.68 -18.73 7.73
C GLN A 369 5.49 -17.93 6.71
N LEU A 370 6.78 -17.69 6.96
CA LEU A 370 7.69 -17.14 5.94
C LEU A 370 7.82 -18.07 4.73
N ALA A 371 7.88 -19.39 4.97
CA ALA A 371 7.90 -20.39 3.91
C ALA A 371 6.65 -20.33 3.02
N ALA A 372 5.48 -20.05 3.59
CA ALA A 372 4.25 -19.86 2.83
C ALA A 372 4.39 -18.75 1.77
N PHE A 373 5.00 -17.61 2.13
CA PHE A 373 5.27 -16.52 1.18
C PHE A 373 6.26 -16.94 0.07
N PHE A 374 7.33 -17.65 0.42
CA PHE A 374 8.30 -18.14 -0.58
C PHE A 374 7.65 -19.13 -1.56
N LEU A 375 6.86 -20.07 -1.05
CA LEU A 375 6.16 -21.09 -1.84
C LEU A 375 5.05 -20.47 -2.69
N ALA A 376 4.27 -19.53 -2.14
CA ALA A 376 3.22 -18.82 -2.87
C ALA A 376 3.74 -18.18 -4.17
N GLY A 377 4.97 -17.66 -4.14
CA GLY A 377 5.64 -17.09 -5.31
C GLY A 377 5.87 -18.07 -6.46
N ASN A 378 5.75 -19.38 -6.25
CA ASN A 378 5.93 -20.40 -7.30
C ASN A 378 4.61 -20.80 -7.99
N TYR A 379 3.47 -20.26 -7.56
CA TYR A 379 2.15 -20.58 -8.14
C TYR A 379 1.75 -19.53 -9.20
N PRO A 380 1.51 -19.94 -10.47
CA PRO A 380 1.17 -19.02 -11.55
C PRO A 380 -0.01 -18.09 -11.25
N GLU A 381 -1.02 -18.58 -10.53
CA GLU A 381 -2.20 -17.81 -10.13
C GLU A 381 -1.80 -16.63 -9.23
N ILE A 382 -0.95 -16.89 -8.23
CA ILE A 382 -0.43 -15.84 -7.34
C ILE A 382 0.45 -14.86 -8.12
N GLN A 383 1.27 -15.35 -9.06
CA GLN A 383 2.10 -14.47 -9.89
C GLN A 383 1.24 -13.55 -10.75
N ARG A 384 0.19 -14.06 -11.40
CA ARG A 384 -0.77 -13.27 -12.17
C ARG A 384 -1.44 -12.21 -11.30
N GLY A 385 -1.85 -12.58 -10.09
CA GLY A 385 -2.40 -11.64 -9.11
C GLY A 385 -1.43 -10.52 -8.75
N GLN A 386 -0.16 -10.84 -8.47
CA GLN A 386 0.88 -9.83 -8.21
C GLN A 386 1.11 -8.91 -9.42
N ALA A 387 1.17 -9.46 -10.63
CA ALA A 387 1.39 -8.68 -11.86
C ALA A 387 0.21 -7.72 -12.13
N LYS A 388 -1.03 -8.22 -12.01
CA LYS A 388 -2.25 -7.40 -12.15
C LYS A 388 -2.29 -6.28 -11.11
N PHE A 389 -2.03 -6.61 -9.85
CA PHE A 389 -2.00 -5.63 -8.76
C PHE A 389 -0.95 -4.54 -9.00
N TRP A 390 0.27 -4.93 -9.41
CA TRP A 390 1.34 -3.99 -9.69
C TRP A 390 0.97 -3.01 -10.82
N ARG A 391 0.37 -3.52 -11.91
CA ARG A 391 -0.09 -2.69 -13.02
C ARG A 391 -1.11 -1.66 -12.56
N GLU A 392 -2.17 -2.13 -11.90
CA GLU A 392 -3.30 -1.30 -11.51
C GLU A 392 -2.92 -0.26 -10.46
N THR A 393 -2.04 -0.65 -9.54
CA THR A 393 -1.68 0.18 -8.37
C THR A 393 -0.54 1.13 -8.68
N PHE A 394 0.42 0.75 -9.51
CA PHE A 394 1.63 1.55 -9.73
C PHE A 394 1.73 2.10 -11.14
N LEU A 395 1.71 1.24 -12.17
CA LEU A 395 1.87 1.71 -13.55
C LEU A 395 0.72 2.63 -13.97
N ASP A 396 -0.52 2.14 -13.85
CA ASP A 396 -1.69 2.88 -14.33
C ASP A 396 -1.94 4.15 -13.49
N LYS A 397 -1.67 4.10 -12.18
CA LYS A 397 -1.78 5.29 -11.33
C LYS A 397 -0.69 6.29 -11.63
N ALA A 398 0.56 5.87 -11.84
CA ALA A 398 1.63 6.78 -12.25
C ALA A 398 1.28 7.49 -13.56
N LEU A 399 0.82 6.74 -14.57
CA LEU A 399 0.39 7.30 -15.86
C LEU A 399 -0.72 8.33 -15.70
N ARG A 400 -1.73 8.05 -14.85
CA ARG A 400 -2.88 8.93 -14.60
C ARG A 400 -2.62 10.04 -13.57
N THR A 401 -1.43 10.10 -12.97
CA THR A 401 -1.12 11.09 -11.94
C THR A 401 -1.13 12.49 -12.55
N LYS A 402 -1.94 13.38 -11.99
CA LYS A 402 -2.01 14.78 -12.43
C LYS A 402 -0.76 15.53 -11.98
N ILE A 403 -0.11 16.23 -12.91
CA ILE A 403 1.08 17.03 -12.64
C ILE A 403 0.70 18.48 -12.33
N THR A 404 -0.30 19.01 -13.03
CA THR A 404 -0.76 20.41 -12.95
C THR A 404 -2.25 20.49 -12.60
N GLU A 405 -2.67 21.66 -12.13
CA GLU A 405 -4.09 21.97 -11.87
C GLU A 405 -4.92 21.95 -13.16
N ALA A 406 -4.30 22.26 -14.30
CA ALA A 406 -4.90 22.13 -15.63
C ALA A 406 -5.30 20.68 -16.00
N GLY A 407 -4.87 19.70 -15.20
CA GLY A 407 -5.33 18.31 -15.30
C GLY A 407 -4.48 17.43 -16.22
N HIS A 408 -3.36 17.94 -16.75
CA HIS A 408 -2.42 17.13 -17.52
C HIS A 408 -1.81 16.03 -16.66
N ARG A 409 -1.77 14.84 -17.24
CA ARG A 409 -1.28 13.61 -16.62
C ARG A 409 0.21 13.44 -16.90
N PHE A 410 0.89 12.67 -16.07
CA PHE A 410 2.30 12.34 -16.28
C PHE A 410 2.56 11.76 -17.68
N SER A 411 1.65 10.93 -18.19
CA SER A 411 1.71 10.35 -19.54
C SER A 411 1.59 11.36 -20.68
N ASP A 412 1.10 12.58 -20.42
CA ASP A 412 1.01 13.62 -21.44
C ASP A 412 2.39 14.26 -21.69
N TYR A 413 3.26 14.23 -20.67
CA TYR A 413 4.60 14.81 -20.73
C TYR A 413 5.66 13.79 -21.11
N ILE A 414 5.61 12.59 -20.55
CA ILE A 414 6.63 11.54 -20.73
C ILE A 414 6.00 10.37 -21.47
N THR A 415 6.59 10.00 -22.61
CA THR A 415 6.00 8.97 -23.49
C THR A 415 6.99 7.91 -23.97
N SER A 416 8.24 7.94 -23.49
CA SER A 416 9.16 6.81 -23.66
C SER A 416 8.89 5.69 -22.66
N GLU A 417 9.21 4.45 -23.04
CA GLU A 417 9.11 3.31 -22.11
C GLU A 417 9.99 3.50 -20.88
N TYR A 418 11.22 3.99 -21.08
CA TYR A 418 12.16 4.24 -20.00
C TYR A 418 11.64 5.29 -19.02
N GLY A 419 11.14 6.42 -19.53
CA GLY A 419 10.59 7.50 -18.71
C GLY A 419 9.35 7.08 -17.91
N ILE A 420 8.43 6.37 -18.56
CA ILE A 420 7.26 5.80 -17.87
C ILE A 420 7.69 4.77 -16.82
N GLY A 421 8.70 3.94 -17.11
CA GLY A 421 9.24 2.99 -16.15
C GLY A 421 9.83 3.66 -14.92
N LEU A 422 10.61 4.73 -15.10
CA LEU A 422 11.12 5.54 -13.99
C LEU A 422 9.99 6.17 -13.17
N GLY A 423 8.97 6.72 -13.83
CA GLY A 423 7.79 7.28 -13.17
C GLY A 423 7.02 6.24 -12.36
N ALA A 424 6.74 5.07 -12.94
CA ALA A 424 6.07 3.96 -12.26
C ALA A 424 6.88 3.46 -11.06
N ARG A 425 8.22 3.42 -11.19
CA ARG A 425 9.10 3.03 -10.10
C ARG A 425 9.16 4.07 -8.99
N LEU A 426 9.22 5.35 -9.33
CA LEU A 426 9.11 6.43 -8.33
C LEU A 426 7.78 6.31 -7.61
N PHE A 427 6.70 6.08 -8.35
CA PHE A 427 5.36 5.94 -7.79
C PHE A 427 5.23 4.74 -6.86
N ASN A 428 5.84 3.59 -7.18
CA ASN A 428 5.89 2.43 -6.29
C ASN A 428 6.56 2.76 -4.95
N TRP A 429 7.62 3.57 -4.98
CA TRP A 429 8.36 3.92 -3.76
C TRP A 429 7.72 5.07 -2.98
N MET A 430 7.29 6.11 -3.69
CA MET A 430 6.90 7.42 -3.16
C MET A 430 5.85 8.07 -4.08
N PRO A 431 4.59 7.62 -4.05
CA PRO A 431 3.55 8.08 -4.98
C PRO A 431 3.37 9.60 -5.01
N ALA A 432 3.34 10.24 -3.83
CA ALA A 432 3.15 11.68 -3.68
C ALA A 432 4.28 12.51 -4.31
N TRP A 433 5.47 11.91 -4.46
CA TRP A 433 6.65 12.60 -4.96
C TRP A 433 6.74 12.64 -6.47
N LEU A 434 6.03 11.79 -7.20
CA LEU A 434 5.99 11.85 -8.66
C LEU A 434 5.59 13.24 -9.18
N PRO A 435 4.45 13.83 -8.76
CA PRO A 435 4.06 15.17 -9.22
C PRO A 435 4.95 16.28 -8.63
N ILE A 436 5.45 16.12 -7.40
CA ILE A 436 6.33 17.10 -6.75
C ILE A 436 7.66 17.21 -7.51
N TRP A 437 8.37 16.09 -7.67
CA TRP A 437 9.65 16.06 -8.38
C TRP A 437 9.49 16.48 -9.83
N PHE A 438 8.40 16.07 -10.48
CA PHE A 438 8.16 16.50 -11.85
C PHE A 438 8.13 18.03 -11.97
N ARG A 439 7.37 18.72 -11.10
CA ARG A 439 7.27 20.19 -11.13
C ARG A 439 8.59 20.87 -10.80
N ASP A 440 9.35 20.33 -9.85
CA ASP A 440 10.69 20.84 -9.53
C ASP A 440 11.64 20.72 -10.74
N PHE A 441 11.64 19.56 -11.41
CA PHE A 441 12.45 19.35 -12.61
C PHE A 441 11.99 20.22 -13.77
N ALA A 442 10.67 20.42 -13.95
CA ALA A 442 10.13 21.32 -14.97
C ALA A 442 10.62 22.77 -14.75
N LYS A 443 10.65 23.24 -13.50
CA LYS A 443 11.20 24.56 -13.14
C LYS A 443 12.71 24.66 -13.41
N GLU A 444 13.45 23.61 -13.08
CA GLU A 444 14.89 23.54 -13.34
C GLU A 444 15.18 23.56 -14.85
N LEU A 445 14.48 22.75 -15.63
CA LEU A 445 14.58 22.72 -17.08
C LEU A 445 14.18 24.06 -17.71
N SER A 446 13.12 24.70 -17.21
CA SER A 446 12.72 26.05 -17.64
C SER A 446 13.88 27.05 -17.47
N THR A 447 14.57 27.00 -16.33
CA THR A 447 15.74 27.85 -16.06
C THR A 447 16.89 27.56 -17.02
N ARG A 448 17.18 26.28 -17.28
CA ARG A 448 18.27 25.83 -18.16
C ARG A 448 18.02 26.19 -19.64
N HIS A 449 16.76 26.20 -20.07
CA HIS A 449 16.37 26.32 -21.47
C HIS A 449 15.68 27.65 -21.80
N GLY A 450 16.04 28.72 -21.10
CA GLY A 450 15.65 30.09 -21.47
C GLY A 450 14.20 30.46 -21.18
N GLY A 451 13.63 29.91 -20.11
CA GLY A 451 12.27 30.23 -19.65
C GLY A 451 11.16 29.50 -20.38
N ARG A 452 11.46 28.42 -21.13
CA ARG A 452 10.44 27.58 -21.77
C ARG A 452 9.49 26.98 -20.73
N ASP A 453 8.23 26.78 -21.11
CA ASP A 453 7.20 26.23 -20.23
C ASP A 453 7.18 24.69 -20.29
N PHE A 454 7.87 24.04 -19.36
CA PHE A 454 7.88 22.58 -19.26
C PHE A 454 6.62 22.00 -18.61
N LEU A 455 5.68 22.84 -18.16
CA LEU A 455 4.35 22.40 -17.73
C LEU A 455 3.33 22.41 -18.88
N ASN A 456 3.73 22.85 -20.07
CA ASN A 456 3.02 22.59 -21.32
C ASN A 456 3.56 21.30 -21.98
N PRO A 457 2.72 20.27 -22.21
CA PRO A 457 3.12 19.05 -22.92
C PRO A 457 3.76 19.30 -24.31
N ASP A 458 3.35 20.34 -25.02
CA ASP A 458 3.86 20.64 -26.37
C ASP A 458 5.36 20.98 -26.38
N THR A 459 5.87 21.57 -25.31
CA THR A 459 7.31 21.85 -25.14
C THR A 459 8.16 20.58 -25.27
N TRP A 460 7.63 19.45 -24.81
CA TRP A 460 8.28 18.15 -24.87
C TRP A 460 8.15 17.51 -26.25
N ASN A 461 7.02 17.71 -26.93
CA ASN A 461 6.81 17.26 -28.31
C ASN A 461 7.79 17.93 -29.28
N ASP A 462 7.99 19.23 -29.11
CA ASP A 462 8.89 20.03 -29.96
C ASP A 462 10.37 19.71 -29.72
N ASN A 463 10.71 19.14 -28.57
CA ASN A 463 12.11 18.91 -28.16
C ASN A 463 12.28 17.55 -27.43
N PRO A 464 12.26 16.43 -28.16
CA PRO A 464 12.29 15.09 -27.56
C PRO A 464 13.52 14.80 -26.67
N ALA A 465 14.63 15.53 -26.85
CA ALA A 465 15.84 15.39 -26.05
C ALA A 465 15.64 15.74 -24.56
N TYR A 466 14.61 16.53 -24.23
CA TYR A 466 14.32 16.94 -22.85
C TYR A 466 13.85 15.78 -21.96
N GLU A 467 13.29 14.72 -22.54
CA GLU A 467 12.98 13.50 -21.79
C GLU A 467 14.26 12.87 -21.18
N GLU A 468 15.37 12.83 -21.92
CA GLU A 468 16.64 12.28 -21.42
C GLU A 468 17.24 13.13 -20.28
N GLU A 469 17.12 14.46 -20.38
CA GLU A 469 17.52 15.37 -19.30
C GLU A 469 16.66 15.15 -18.05
N PHE A 470 15.35 14.99 -18.22
CA PHE A 470 14.43 14.68 -17.13
C PHE A 470 14.81 13.37 -16.43
N PHE A 471 15.18 12.31 -17.17
CA PHE A 471 15.63 11.05 -16.57
C PHE A 471 16.90 11.21 -15.76
N THR A 472 17.82 12.03 -16.26
CA THR A 472 19.08 12.36 -15.57
C THR A 472 18.79 13.05 -14.25
N LEU A 473 17.92 14.07 -14.24
CA LEU A 473 17.49 14.77 -13.03
C LEU A 473 16.83 13.82 -12.02
N MET A 474 15.95 12.93 -12.49
CA MET A 474 15.29 11.96 -11.61
C MET A 474 16.28 10.97 -10.98
N LYS A 475 17.25 10.46 -11.75
CA LYS A 475 18.32 9.58 -11.22
C LYS A 475 19.21 10.32 -10.24
N ASP A 476 19.60 11.56 -10.54
CA ASP A 476 20.46 12.36 -9.66
C ASP A 476 19.78 12.72 -8.35
N ARG A 477 18.50 13.14 -8.40
CA ARG A 477 17.72 13.36 -7.18
C ARG A 477 17.62 12.08 -6.37
N ARG A 478 17.34 10.95 -7.03
CA ARG A 478 17.23 9.66 -6.36
C ARG A 478 18.54 9.24 -5.66
N ARG A 479 19.70 9.50 -6.27
CA ARG A 479 21.02 9.22 -5.66
C ARG A 479 21.25 10.03 -4.39
N LYS A 480 20.77 11.29 -4.36
CA LYS A 480 20.85 12.15 -3.17
C LYS A 480 19.96 11.63 -2.04
N GLU A 481 18.75 11.17 -2.35
CA GLU A 481 17.80 10.70 -1.33
C GLU A 481 18.15 9.33 -0.75
N LYS A 482 18.68 8.41 -1.57
CA LYS A 482 19.10 7.08 -1.10
C LYS A 482 20.13 6.47 -2.05
N ALA A 483 21.23 5.96 -1.50
CA ALA A 483 22.22 5.29 -2.34
C ALA A 483 21.65 3.99 -2.99
N GLY A 484 21.98 3.75 -4.26
CA GLY A 484 21.76 2.48 -4.96
C GLY A 484 20.48 2.33 -5.81
N GLY A 485 20.46 1.27 -6.64
CA GLY A 485 19.27 0.65 -7.25
C GLY A 485 18.75 1.22 -8.57
N TRP A 486 18.99 2.49 -8.89
CA TRP A 486 18.41 3.14 -10.08
C TRP A 486 19.37 3.26 -11.27
N ASP A 487 20.67 3.12 -11.04
CA ASP A 487 21.66 3.29 -12.10
C ASP A 487 21.52 2.26 -13.21
N THR A 488 21.17 1.02 -12.84
CA THR A 488 21.03 -0.14 -13.72
C THR A 488 19.58 -0.51 -14.02
N TYR A 489 18.62 0.39 -13.75
CA TYR A 489 17.21 0.12 -14.00
C TYR A 489 16.88 0.29 -15.48
N GLY A 490 16.07 -0.63 -16.03
CA GLY A 490 15.44 -0.47 -17.34
C GLY A 490 16.41 -0.19 -18.48
N GLU A 491 17.62 -0.75 -18.44
CA GLU A 491 18.64 -0.54 -19.47
C GLU A 491 18.20 -1.05 -20.86
N ASP A 492 17.24 -1.98 -20.89
CA ASP A 492 16.62 -2.57 -22.05
C ASP A 492 15.33 -1.85 -22.51
N LEU A 493 14.84 -0.86 -21.75
CA LEU A 493 13.65 -0.09 -22.13
C LEU A 493 13.99 0.95 -23.20
N LEU A 494 13.04 1.16 -24.12
CA LEU A 494 13.19 2.15 -25.17
C LEU A 494 13.14 3.59 -24.62
N ARG A 495 14.12 4.41 -25.02
CA ARG A 495 14.31 5.78 -24.52
C ARG A 495 13.69 6.87 -25.39
N TYR A 496 13.35 6.55 -26.64
CA TYR A 496 12.82 7.57 -27.56
C TYR A 496 11.36 7.89 -27.23
N ARG A 497 10.98 9.17 -27.36
CA ARG A 497 9.62 9.68 -27.16
C ARG A 497 8.62 8.91 -28.02
N GLY A 498 7.45 8.58 -27.47
CA GLY A 498 6.39 7.81 -28.14
C GLY A 498 6.62 6.30 -28.21
N SER A 499 7.72 5.77 -27.65
CA SER A 499 7.95 4.33 -27.58
C SER A 499 7.00 3.59 -26.63
N TYR A 500 6.43 4.27 -25.64
CA TYR A 500 5.38 3.70 -24.81
C TYR A 500 4.06 3.69 -25.56
N ILE A 501 3.61 2.50 -25.96
CA ILE A 501 2.31 2.29 -26.58
C ILE A 501 1.34 1.79 -25.51
N ALA A 502 0.38 2.63 -25.12
CA ALA A 502 -0.72 2.24 -24.24
C ALA A 502 -1.66 1.26 -24.97
N LEU A 503 -2.45 0.49 -24.22
CA LEU A 503 -3.60 -0.20 -24.83
C LEU A 503 -4.55 0.86 -25.36
N SER A 504 -4.97 0.73 -26.62
CA SER A 504 -6.05 1.54 -27.18
C SER A 504 -7.29 1.31 -26.33
N SER A 505 -7.72 2.35 -25.62
CA SER A 505 -8.89 2.35 -24.74
C SER A 505 -10.18 2.09 -25.48
#